data_AF-A0A2V9XZ20-F1
#
_entry.id   AF-A0A2V9XZ20-F1
#
_cell.length_a   1.000
_cell.length_b   1.000
_cell.length_c   1.000
_cell.angle_alpha   90.00
_cell.angle_beta   90.00
_cell.angle_gamma   90.00
#
_symmetry.space_group_name_H-M   'P 1'
#
loop_
_entity.id
_entity.type
_entity.pdbx_description
1 polymer ?
#
loop_
_entity_poly.entity_id
_entity_poly.type
_entity_poly.pdbx_seq_one_letter_code
_entity_poly.pdbx_strand_id
1 'polypeptide(L)' 'MTTLVAFGGLPGTGKTLIAREVAREVNAVYVRIDSIEQASRASGVLHKTIDDAGYRVAYVIAEDNLCPSGGRLAHSS' A
#
# COMPACT_ATOMS: atom_id res chain seq x y z
N MET A 1 -13.30 8.16 12.14
CA MET A 1 -13.56 8.11 10.69
C MET A 1 -12.22 7.83 10.04
N THR A 2 -12.05 6.69 9.36
CA THR A 2 -10.79 6.31 8.74
C THR A 2 -10.79 6.74 7.28
N THR A 3 -9.71 7.35 6.80
CA THR A 3 -9.65 7.95 5.46
C THR A 3 -8.46 7.38 4.69
N LEU A 4 -8.71 6.94 3.45
CA LEU A 4 -7.66 6.57 2.50
C LEU A 4 -7.36 7.76 1.58
N VAL A 5 -6.09 8.11 1.45
CA VAL A 5 -5.63 9.15 0.51
C VAL A 5 -4.70 8.50 -0.51
N ALA A 6 -5.08 8.54 -1.78
CA ALA A 6 -4.29 8.01 -2.89
C ALA A 6 -3.70 9.14 -3.75
N PHE A 7 -2.41 9.08 -4.03
CA PHE A 7 -1.69 10.09 -4.83
C PHE A 7 -1.37 9.53 -6.22
N GLY A 8 -2.11 9.96 -7.25
CA GLY A 8 -1.94 9.55 -8.65
C GLY A 8 -1.50 10.70 -9.59
N GLY A 9 -0.81 10.39 -10.68
CA GLY A 9 -0.36 11.37 -11.69
C GLY A 9 0.94 11.00 -12.41
N LEU A 10 1.34 11.81 -13.40
CA LEU A 10 2.52 11.56 -14.25
C LEU A 10 3.83 11.35 -13.45
N PRO A 11 4.76 10.51 -13.91
CA PRO A 11 6.08 10.37 -13.28
C PRO A 11 6.79 11.72 -13.13
N GLY A 12 7.52 11.91 -12.02
CA GLY A 12 8.30 13.14 -11.79
C GLY A 12 7.55 14.32 -11.15
N THR A 13 6.22 14.26 -10.93
CA THR A 13 5.45 15.37 -10.35
C THR A 13 5.52 15.51 -8.82
N GLY A 14 6.48 14.87 -8.16
CA GLY A 14 6.70 15.03 -6.70
C GLY A 14 5.68 14.37 -5.77
N LYS A 15 4.70 13.60 -6.29
CA LYS A 15 3.67 12.91 -5.49
C LYS A 15 4.24 12.07 -4.34
N THR A 16 5.34 11.38 -4.57
CA THR A 16 6.01 10.55 -3.56
C THR A 16 6.50 11.38 -2.37
N LEU A 17 7.03 12.59 -2.64
CA LEU A 17 7.51 13.49 -1.60
C LEU A 17 6.33 14.01 -0.77
N ILE A 18 5.30 14.52 -1.43
CA ILE A 18 4.10 15.05 -0.77
C ILE A 18 3.41 13.96 0.05
N ALA A 19 3.19 12.78 -0.53
CA ALA A 19 2.53 11.66 0.16
C ALA A 19 3.27 11.27 1.44
N ARG A 20 4.61 11.25 1.40
CA ARG A 20 5.45 10.93 2.55
C ARG A 20 5.36 12.01 3.64
N GLU A 21 5.47 13.29 3.27
CA GLU A 21 5.39 14.38 4.25
C GLU A 21 3.99 14.50 4.85
N VAL A 22 2.93 14.39 4.05
CA VAL A 22 1.54 14.37 4.56
C VAL A 22 1.35 13.23 5.55
N ALA A 23 1.77 12.01 5.21
CA ALA A 23 1.66 10.87 6.13
C ALA A 23 2.42 11.10 7.43
N ARG A 24 3.59 11.74 7.36
CA ARG A 24 4.40 12.12 8.54
C ARG A 24 3.68 13.16 9.41
N GLU A 25 3.08 14.17 8.80
CA GLU A 25 2.38 15.25 9.52
C GLU A 25 1.12 14.74 10.24
N VAL A 26 0.35 13.86 9.60
CA VAL A 26 -0.90 13.34 10.19
C VAL A 26 -0.73 12.02 10.94
N ASN A 27 0.50 11.51 11.07
CA ASN A 27 0.82 10.19 11.64
C ASN A 27 0.02 9.05 10.99
N ALA A 28 -0.10 9.06 9.67
CA ALA A 28 -0.79 8.02 8.90
C ALA A 28 0.17 6.93 8.40
N VAL A 29 -0.40 5.75 8.12
CA VAL A 29 0.31 4.66 7.46
C VAL A 29 0.59 5.04 6.00
N TYR A 30 1.85 4.90 5.60
CA TYR A 30 2.30 5.20 4.23
C TYR A 30 2.62 3.92 3.46
N VAL A 31 1.81 3.60 2.46
CA VAL A 31 1.94 2.40 1.62
C VAL A 31 2.48 2.79 0.24
N ARG A 32 3.54 2.13 -0.22
CA ARG A 32 4.17 2.36 -1.53
C ARG A 32 4.20 1.09 -2.38
N ILE A 33 3.64 1.17 -3.58
CA ILE A 33 3.66 0.06 -4.56
C ILE A 33 5.10 -0.33 -4.91
N ASP A 34 5.96 0.64 -5.25
CA ASP A 34 7.36 0.37 -5.62
C ASP A 34 8.09 -0.47 -4.57
N SER A 35 7.88 -0.16 -3.28
CA SER A 35 8.54 -0.85 -2.17
C SER A 35 8.06 -2.27 -2.02
N ILE A 36 6.75 -2.50 -2.17
CA ILE A 36 6.14 -3.84 -2.16
C ILE A 36 6.71 -4.67 -3.31
N GLU A 37 6.75 -4.11 -4.52
CA GLU A 37 7.28 -4.82 -5.68
C GLU A 37 8.78 -5.10 -5.56
N GLN A 38 9.57 -4.14 -5.07
CA GLN A 38 11.00 -4.33 -4.82
C GLN A 38 11.25 -5.45 -3.81
N ALA A 39 10.53 -5.46 -2.69
CA ALA A 39 10.63 -6.54 -1.70
C ALA A 39 10.24 -7.90 -2.28
N SER A 40 9.18 -7.93 -3.10
CA SER A 40 8.69 -9.16 -3.73
C SER A 40 9.62 -9.67 -4.85
N ARG A 41 10.33 -8.78 -5.54
CA ARG A 41 11.43 -9.14 -6.45
C ARG A 41 12.65 -9.65 -5.69
N ALA A 42 13.02 -9.00 -4.59
CA ALA A 42 14.16 -9.37 -3.76
C ALA A 42 13.97 -10.73 -3.06
N SER A 43 12.74 -11.10 -2.71
CA SER A 43 12.43 -12.42 -2.14
C SER A 43 12.47 -13.57 -3.15
N GLY A 44 12.69 -13.28 -4.45
CA GLY A 44 12.67 -14.28 -5.52
C GLY A 44 11.27 -14.84 -5.83
N VAL A 45 10.23 -14.35 -5.15
CA VAL A 45 8.83 -14.78 -5.35
C VAL A 45 8.28 -14.28 -6.69
N LEU A 46 8.85 -13.21 -7.24
CA LEU A 46 8.40 -12.60 -8.50
C LEU A 46 9.39 -12.75 -9.65
N HIS A 47 9.01 -13.49 -10.69
CA HIS A 47 9.72 -13.51 -11.97
C HIS A 47 9.08 -12.52 -12.96
N LYS A 48 9.76 -11.37 -13.11
CA LYS A 48 9.77 -10.40 -14.23
C LYS A 48 8.48 -9.72 -14.72
N THR A 49 7.29 -10.30 -14.57
CA THR A 49 6.04 -9.70 -15.04
C THR A 49 4.95 -9.96 -14.03
N ILE A 50 4.68 -8.98 -13.16
CA ILE A 50 3.35 -8.86 -12.60
C ILE A 50 2.92 -7.40 -12.72
N ASP A 51 1.81 -7.21 -13.42
CA ASP A 51 1.23 -5.90 -13.72
C ASP A 51 0.33 -5.41 -12.56
N ASP A 52 -0.07 -6.29 -11.62
CA ASP A 52 -1.07 -5.99 -10.57
C ASP A 52 -0.76 -6.45 -9.11
N ALA A 53 0.12 -7.42 -8.84
CA ALA A 53 0.37 -7.93 -7.47
C ALA A 53 0.78 -6.84 -6.47
N GLY A 54 1.61 -5.88 -6.89
CA GLY A 54 1.97 -4.74 -6.03
C GLY A 54 0.73 -3.97 -5.57
N TYR A 55 -0.22 -3.74 -6.49
CA TYR A 55 -1.49 -3.09 -6.21
C TYR A 55 -2.39 -3.95 -5.32
N ARG A 56 -2.46 -5.26 -5.55
CA ARG A 56 -3.29 -6.18 -4.73
C ARG A 56 -2.82 -6.23 -3.29
N VAL A 57 -1.52 -6.33 -3.06
CA VAL A 57 -0.94 -6.30 -1.71
C VAL A 57 -1.23 -4.97 -1.03
N ALA A 58 -1.04 -3.84 -1.74
CA ALA A 58 -1.33 -2.53 -1.19
C ALA A 58 -2.81 -2.34 -0.84
N TYR A 59 -3.72 -2.93 -1.64
CA TYR A 59 -5.15 -2.91 -1.37
C TYR A 59 -5.49 -3.63 -0.06
N VAL A 60 -4.96 -4.84 0.13
CA VAL A 60 -5.17 -5.60 1.39
C VAL A 60 -4.61 -4.84 2.59
N ILE A 61 -3.41 -4.25 2.48
CA ILE A 61 -2.84 -3.42 3.55
C ILE A 61 -3.76 -2.22 3.85
N ALA A 62 -4.30 -1.56 2.82
CA ALA A 62 -5.23 -0.46 3.00
C ALA A 62 -6.52 -0.92 3.70
N GLU A 63 -7.09 -2.07 3.32
CA GLU A 63 -8.28 -2.63 3.99
C GLU A 63 -8.04 -2.88 5.49
N ASP A 64 -6.93 -3.51 5.84
CA ASP A 64 -6.60 -3.84 7.23
C ASP A 64 -6.39 -2.57 8.08
N ASN A 65 -5.89 -1.49 7.48
CA ASN A 65 -5.71 -0.22 8.16
C ASN A 65 -6.97 0.66 8.19
N LEU A 66 -7.89 0.49 7.23
CA LEU A 66 -9.16 1.22 7.19
C LEU A 66 -10.21 0.63 8.13
N CYS A 67 -10.14 -0.67 8.41
CA CYS A 67 -11.05 -1.39 9.28
C CYS A 67 -10.29 -2.04 10.47
N PRO A 68 -9.96 -1.29 11.54
CA PRO A 68 -9.07 -1.78 12.59
C PRO A 68 -9.67 -2.90 13.48
N SER A 69 -10.98 -3.16 13.41
CA SER A 69 -11.64 -4.20 14.20
C SER A 69 -13.13 -4.33 13.83
N GLY A 70 -13.54 -5.45 13.22
CA GLY A 70 -14.97 -5.76 13.07
C GLY A 70 -15.43 -6.88 12.13
N GLY A 71 -14.57 -7.64 11.45
CA GLY A 71 -15.10 -8.63 10.47
C GLY A 71 -14.28 -9.89 10.15
N ARG A 72 -13.00 -10.00 10.51
CA ARG A 72 -12.17 -11.17 10.14
C ARG A 72 -11.87 -12.13 11.29
N LEU A 73 -12.82 -12.32 12.22
CA LEU A 73 -12.82 -13.45 13.17
C LEU A 73 -13.48 -14.73 12.59
N ALA A 74 -13.88 -14.73 11.33
CA ALA A 74 -14.38 -15.93 10.66
C ALA A 74 -13.36 -16.39 9.62
N HIS A 75 -12.38 -17.19 10.03
CA HIS A 75 -11.93 -18.40 9.33
C HIS A 75 -10.88 -19.09 10.22
N SER A 76 -11.39 -19.83 11.20
CA SER A 76 -10.71 -21.00 11.71
C SER A 76 -10.84 -22.12 10.68
N SER A 77 -9.73 -22.58 10.14
CA SER A 77 -9.54 -23.93 9.59
C SER A 77 -8.04 -24.22 9.55
#